data_AF-A0A2A6J5L0-F1
#
_entry.id   AF-A0A2A6J5L0-F1
#
_cell.length_a   1.000
_cell.length_b   1.000
_cell.length_c   1.000
_cell.angle_alpha   90.00
_cell.angle_beta   90.00
_cell.angle_gamma   90.00
#
_symmetry.space_group_name_H-M   'P 1'
#
loop_
_entity.id
_entity.type
_entity.pdbx_description
1 polymer ?
#
loop_
_entity_poly.entity_id
_entity_poly.type
_entity_poly.pdbx_seq_one_letter_code
_entity_poly.pdbx_strand_id
1 'polypeptide(L)'
;MKRRYFGTDGIRGQSNVFPMTPDLAMRVGIAAGTIFRRGNHRHRVVIGKDTRLSGYMLENAMVAGFTAAGLDAFILGPIPTPAVAMLTRSLRCDIGVMISASHNPYEDNGIKLFGPDGYKLSDELEAEIEDLLDKDLNAQLAKSDDIGRAKRVDGVHDRYIEHAKRTLPRDVTLQGLRIAIDCANGAAYKVAPAVLWELGADVVTIGNEPNGTNINLNCGSTSPVALQKKVDEVRADIGIALDGDADRVIIIDENGSIVDGDQLMAVIAESWAESQQLRGNGIVATVMSNLGLERFLDERGMALARTKVGDRYVVEHMRQHNYNVGGEQSGHIVLSDYGTTGDGLVAALQILAAVKRTGRTVSEVCRRFEPVPQLLRNVRISGGKPLEDIQVQKAIADAEAELARSGRLVIRPSGTEPLIRVMAEGDDRAQIERIVNELIGTISNVRTAA
;
A
#
# COMPACT_ATOMS: atom_id res chain seq x y z
N MET A 1 -13.77 8.23 -17.89
CA MET A 1 -15.09 7.91 -17.30
C MET A 1 -15.06 8.21 -15.81
N LYS A 2 -16.17 8.66 -15.23
CA LYS A 2 -16.27 8.90 -13.77
C LYS A 2 -16.47 7.54 -13.09
N ARG A 3 -15.52 7.09 -12.27
CA ARG A 3 -15.64 5.83 -11.51
C ARG A 3 -16.86 5.91 -10.58
N ARG A 4 -17.69 4.86 -10.51
CA ARG A 4 -18.92 4.82 -9.69
C ARG A 4 -18.69 4.16 -8.33
N TYR A 5 -17.91 3.09 -8.31
CA TYR A 5 -17.67 2.24 -7.14
C TYR A 5 -16.18 2.10 -6.84
N PHE A 6 -15.35 1.87 -7.87
CA PHE A 6 -13.90 1.69 -7.70
C PHE A 6 -13.23 3.03 -7.39
N GLY A 7 -12.50 3.09 -6.28
CA GLY A 7 -11.64 4.20 -5.90
C GLY A 7 -10.24 4.05 -6.49
N THR A 8 -9.24 4.67 -5.84
CA THR A 8 -7.82 4.52 -6.23
C THR A 8 -7.27 3.12 -5.96
N ASP A 9 -7.83 2.42 -4.98
CA ASP A 9 -7.40 1.08 -4.57
C ASP A 9 -8.62 0.24 -4.14
N GLY A 10 -9.32 -0.30 -5.14
CA GLY A 10 -10.52 -1.10 -4.95
C GLY A 10 -11.75 -0.29 -4.56
N ILE A 11 -12.81 -0.99 -4.14
CA ILE A 11 -14.04 -0.37 -3.59
C ILE A 11 -13.81 -0.18 -2.09
N ARG A 12 -14.07 1.01 -1.55
CA ARG A 12 -13.90 1.33 -0.11
C ARG A 12 -15.09 2.11 0.43
N GLY A 13 -15.36 1.95 1.72
CA GLY A 13 -16.36 2.73 2.43
C GLY A 13 -16.60 2.22 3.85
N GLN A 14 -17.41 2.95 4.61
CA GLN A 14 -17.86 2.50 5.92
C GLN A 14 -18.69 1.22 5.79
N SER A 15 -18.32 0.19 6.55
CA SER A 15 -19.01 -1.09 6.56
C SER A 15 -20.51 -0.92 6.87
N ASN A 16 -21.38 -1.66 6.19
CA ASN A 16 -22.85 -1.53 6.26
C ASN A 16 -23.43 -0.21 5.76
N VAL A 17 -22.62 0.64 5.11
CA VAL A 17 -23.08 1.84 4.41
C VAL A 17 -22.65 1.74 2.96
N PHE A 18 -23.53 2.10 2.02
CA PHE A 18 -23.20 2.07 0.60
C PHE A 18 -21.93 2.91 0.33
N PRO A 19 -20.94 2.39 -0.42
CA PRO A 19 -20.98 1.15 -1.21
C PRO A 19 -20.55 -0.13 -0.46
N MET A 20 -20.13 -0.07 0.80
CA MET A 20 -19.60 -1.24 1.53
C MET A 20 -20.69 -2.06 2.24
N THR A 21 -21.68 -2.53 1.49
CA THR A 21 -22.79 -3.37 1.97
C THR A 21 -22.61 -4.84 1.56
N PRO A 22 -23.18 -5.81 2.31
CA PRO A 22 -23.12 -7.22 1.94
C PRO A 22 -23.79 -7.51 0.59
N ASP A 23 -24.88 -6.81 0.24
CA ASP A 23 -25.52 -6.99 -1.06
C ASP A 23 -24.59 -6.59 -2.22
N LEU A 24 -23.89 -5.46 -2.09
CA LEU A 24 -22.96 -5.02 -3.14
C LEU A 24 -21.77 -5.96 -3.22
N ALA A 25 -21.21 -6.41 -2.09
CA ALA A 25 -20.14 -7.39 -2.09
C ALA A 25 -20.53 -8.68 -2.83
N MET A 26 -21.72 -9.22 -2.58
CA MET A 26 -22.21 -10.39 -3.32
C MET A 26 -22.31 -10.10 -4.83
N ARG A 27 -22.84 -8.94 -5.22
CA ARG A 27 -22.95 -8.53 -6.63
C ARG A 27 -21.58 -8.36 -7.29
N VAL A 28 -20.59 -7.83 -6.57
CA VAL A 28 -19.19 -7.74 -7.02
C VAL A 28 -18.61 -9.14 -7.26
N GLY A 29 -18.85 -10.08 -6.34
CA GLY A 29 -18.46 -11.48 -6.52
C GLY A 29 -19.07 -12.12 -7.78
N ILE A 30 -20.36 -11.87 -8.07
CA ILE A 30 -21.02 -12.37 -9.28
C ILE A 30 -20.42 -11.72 -10.54
N ALA A 31 -20.29 -10.39 -10.56
CA ALA A 31 -19.78 -9.64 -11.70
C ALA A 31 -18.32 -10.03 -12.03
N ALA A 32 -17.45 -10.02 -11.02
CA ALA A 32 -16.07 -10.44 -11.19
C ALA A 32 -15.96 -11.93 -11.58
N GLY A 33 -16.72 -12.81 -10.92
CA GLY A 33 -16.76 -14.23 -11.28
C GLY A 33 -17.17 -14.45 -12.74
N THR A 34 -18.17 -13.73 -13.21
CA THR A 34 -18.63 -13.76 -14.62
C THR A 34 -17.51 -13.38 -15.58
N ILE A 35 -16.80 -12.29 -15.27
CA ILE A 35 -15.69 -11.80 -16.09
C ILE A 35 -14.54 -12.81 -16.12
N PHE A 36 -14.21 -13.45 -14.99
CA PHE A 36 -13.07 -14.38 -14.90
C PHE A 36 -13.41 -15.83 -15.23
N ARG A 37 -14.68 -16.16 -15.51
CA ARG A 37 -15.11 -17.46 -16.03
C ARG A 37 -14.80 -17.58 -17.53
N ARG A 38 -13.50 -17.65 -17.87
CA ARG A 38 -13.00 -17.69 -19.25
C ARG A 38 -12.21 -18.97 -19.53
N GLY A 39 -12.60 -19.70 -20.56
CA GLY A 39 -11.93 -20.95 -20.97
C GLY A 39 -12.64 -22.21 -20.48
N ASN A 40 -11.96 -23.35 -20.61
CA ASN A 40 -12.54 -24.68 -20.37
C ASN A 40 -11.88 -25.39 -19.18
N HIS A 41 -11.91 -24.77 -18.00
CA HIS A 41 -11.41 -25.37 -16.76
C HIS A 41 -12.28 -24.98 -15.57
N ARG A 42 -12.05 -25.63 -14.42
CA ARG A 42 -12.72 -25.23 -13.18
C ARG A 42 -12.09 -23.96 -12.63
N HIS A 43 -12.83 -22.87 -12.67
CA HIS A 43 -12.37 -21.55 -12.23
C HIS A 43 -12.37 -21.43 -10.72
N ARG A 44 -11.40 -20.67 -10.19
CA ARG A 44 -11.13 -20.58 -8.75
C ARG A 44 -10.84 -19.14 -8.35
N VAL A 45 -11.34 -18.78 -7.17
CA VAL A 45 -11.01 -17.53 -6.49
C VAL A 45 -10.37 -17.81 -5.14
N VAL A 46 -9.37 -17.02 -4.75
CA VAL A 46 -8.92 -16.94 -3.35
C VAL A 46 -9.48 -15.69 -2.70
N ILE A 47 -9.93 -15.81 -1.45
CA ILE A 47 -10.47 -14.70 -0.67
C ILE A 47 -9.74 -14.65 0.67
N GLY A 48 -8.96 -13.59 0.86
CA GLY A 48 -8.35 -13.22 2.13
C GLY A 48 -9.03 -11.99 2.72
N LYS A 49 -8.76 -11.74 4.00
CA LYS A 49 -9.25 -10.56 4.71
C LYS A 49 -8.25 -10.10 5.76
N ASP A 50 -8.46 -8.92 6.31
CA ASP A 50 -7.81 -8.52 7.56
C ASP A 50 -8.63 -8.96 8.80
N THR A 51 -8.37 -8.34 9.94
CA THR A 51 -8.95 -8.68 11.24
C THR A 51 -10.25 -7.96 11.56
N ARG A 52 -10.76 -7.08 10.68
CA ARG A 52 -11.99 -6.31 10.92
C ARG A 52 -13.19 -7.22 11.12
N LEU A 53 -14.08 -6.84 12.03
CA LEU A 53 -15.32 -7.56 12.29
C LEU A 53 -16.22 -7.64 11.05
N SER A 54 -16.30 -6.57 10.25
CA SER A 54 -17.08 -6.56 9.00
C SER A 54 -16.56 -7.54 7.95
N GLY A 55 -15.30 -7.98 8.05
CA GLY A 55 -14.71 -8.98 7.16
C GLY A 55 -15.45 -10.32 7.19
N TYR A 56 -16.05 -10.73 8.32
CA TYR A 56 -16.87 -11.96 8.38
C TYR A 56 -18.13 -11.85 7.52
N MET A 57 -18.76 -10.68 7.49
CA MET A 57 -19.95 -10.45 6.69
C MET A 57 -19.60 -10.37 5.19
N LEU A 58 -18.60 -9.56 4.85
CA LEU A 58 -18.21 -9.33 3.46
C LEU A 58 -17.59 -10.58 2.81
N GLU A 59 -16.80 -11.37 3.55
CA GLU A 59 -16.23 -12.64 3.06
C GLU A 59 -17.34 -13.61 2.65
N ASN A 60 -18.36 -13.80 3.49
CA ASN A 60 -19.47 -14.70 3.18
C ASN A 60 -20.31 -14.20 1.99
N ALA A 61 -20.54 -12.89 1.88
CA ALA A 61 -21.23 -12.31 0.73
C ALA A 61 -20.46 -12.53 -0.58
N MET A 62 -19.15 -12.30 -0.58
CA MET A 62 -18.29 -12.54 -1.75
C MET A 62 -18.25 -14.04 -2.11
N VAL A 63 -18.13 -14.93 -1.12
CA VAL A 63 -18.19 -16.39 -1.33
C VAL A 63 -19.50 -16.79 -2.00
N ALA A 64 -20.63 -16.28 -1.52
CA ALA A 64 -21.93 -16.52 -2.15
C ALA A 64 -21.97 -16.02 -3.59
N GLY A 65 -21.45 -14.81 -3.85
CA GLY A 65 -21.41 -14.23 -5.20
C GLY A 65 -20.56 -15.04 -6.19
N PHE A 66 -19.34 -15.41 -5.81
CA PHE A 66 -18.45 -16.19 -6.68
C PHE A 66 -18.97 -17.60 -6.95
N THR A 67 -19.49 -18.28 -5.92
CA THR A 67 -20.05 -19.62 -6.09
C THR A 67 -21.32 -19.61 -6.93
N ALA A 68 -22.15 -18.57 -6.80
CA ALA A 68 -23.29 -18.33 -7.68
C ALA A 68 -22.88 -18.05 -9.14
N ALA A 69 -21.71 -17.46 -9.39
CA ALA A 69 -21.14 -17.32 -10.73
C ALA A 69 -20.41 -18.59 -11.24
N GLY A 70 -20.30 -19.64 -10.42
CA GLY A 70 -19.71 -20.94 -10.79
C GLY A 70 -18.22 -21.11 -10.47
N LEU A 71 -17.63 -20.20 -9.69
CA LEU A 71 -16.22 -20.28 -9.27
C LEU A 71 -16.10 -21.05 -7.95
N ASP A 72 -15.07 -21.90 -7.83
CA ASP A 72 -14.69 -22.48 -6.54
C ASP A 72 -14.00 -21.42 -5.66
N ALA A 73 -14.51 -21.19 -4.46
CA ALA A 73 -14.01 -20.21 -3.52
C ALA A 73 -13.07 -20.83 -2.48
N PHE A 74 -11.83 -20.33 -2.42
CA PHE A 74 -10.80 -20.74 -1.46
C PHE A 74 -10.65 -19.66 -0.40
N ILE A 75 -11.08 -19.97 0.82
CA ILE A 75 -11.12 -19.03 1.95
C ILE A 75 -9.81 -19.14 2.72
N LEU A 76 -9.08 -18.03 2.82
CA LEU A 76 -7.76 -17.97 3.46
C LEU A 76 -7.84 -17.52 4.93
N GLY A 77 -8.88 -16.78 5.30
CA GLY A 77 -8.98 -16.10 6.60
C GLY A 77 -8.05 -14.88 6.70
N PRO A 78 -7.75 -14.41 7.92
CA PRO A 78 -6.86 -13.27 8.14
C PRO A 78 -5.44 -13.52 7.59
N ILE A 79 -5.03 -12.76 6.58
CA ILE A 79 -3.72 -12.88 5.94
C ILE A 79 -3.34 -11.59 5.20
N PRO A 80 -2.05 -11.19 5.12
CA PRO A 80 -1.65 -9.94 4.45
C PRO A 80 -2.13 -9.82 3.00
N THR A 81 -2.39 -8.59 2.55
CA THR A 81 -2.67 -8.27 1.14
C THR A 81 -1.63 -8.87 0.17
N PRO A 82 -0.30 -8.73 0.38
CA PRO A 82 0.69 -9.35 -0.49
C PRO A 82 0.60 -10.90 -0.54
N ALA A 83 0.17 -11.53 0.56
CA ALA A 83 -0.03 -12.97 0.58
C ALA A 83 -1.21 -13.40 -0.32
N VAL A 84 -2.28 -12.62 -0.41
CA VAL A 84 -3.40 -12.88 -1.33
C VAL A 84 -2.91 -12.84 -2.78
N ALA A 85 -2.16 -11.80 -3.15
CA ALA A 85 -1.55 -11.68 -4.49
C ALA A 85 -0.63 -12.87 -4.81
N MET A 86 0.21 -13.28 -3.86
CA MET A 86 1.08 -14.45 -3.98
C MET A 86 0.31 -15.76 -4.12
N LEU A 87 -0.72 -15.98 -3.28
CA LEU A 87 -1.52 -17.20 -3.24
C LEU A 87 -2.41 -17.35 -4.46
N THR A 88 -2.86 -16.25 -5.06
CA THR A 88 -3.59 -16.26 -6.34
C THR A 88 -2.77 -16.97 -7.42
N ARG A 89 -1.49 -16.61 -7.55
CA ARG A 89 -0.56 -17.25 -8.49
C ARG A 89 -0.21 -18.68 -8.06
N SER A 90 0.17 -18.86 -6.79
CA SER A 90 0.64 -20.15 -6.25
C SER A 90 -0.41 -21.27 -6.36
N LEU A 91 -1.69 -20.93 -6.14
CA LEU A 91 -2.81 -21.86 -6.22
C LEU A 91 -3.44 -21.92 -7.63
N ARG A 92 -2.89 -21.16 -8.59
CA ARG A 92 -3.37 -21.04 -9.98
C ARG A 92 -4.86 -20.67 -10.03
N CYS A 93 -5.22 -19.65 -9.25
CA CYS A 93 -6.56 -19.11 -9.22
C CYS A 93 -6.71 -18.02 -10.30
N ASP A 94 -7.93 -17.87 -10.81
CA ASP A 94 -8.24 -16.92 -11.86
C ASP A 94 -8.37 -15.49 -11.31
N ILE A 95 -8.70 -15.37 -10.03
CA ILE A 95 -8.84 -14.10 -9.33
C ILE A 95 -8.50 -14.23 -7.84
N GLY A 96 -7.92 -13.16 -7.27
CA GLY A 96 -7.72 -13.00 -5.84
C GLY A 96 -8.51 -11.83 -5.29
N VAL A 97 -9.00 -11.96 -4.06
CA VAL A 97 -9.74 -10.93 -3.35
C VAL A 97 -9.15 -10.69 -1.99
N MET A 98 -8.86 -9.43 -1.69
CA MET A 98 -8.53 -8.99 -0.34
C MET A 98 -9.64 -8.09 0.19
N ILE A 99 -10.17 -8.44 1.37
CA ILE A 99 -11.15 -7.64 2.09
C ILE A 99 -10.43 -6.85 3.19
N SER A 100 -10.13 -5.58 2.90
CA SER A 100 -9.48 -4.66 3.83
C SER A 100 -9.57 -3.21 3.37
N ALA A 101 -9.53 -2.29 4.34
CA ALA A 101 -9.27 -0.86 4.13
C ALA A 101 -7.86 -0.42 4.57
N SER A 102 -6.89 -1.33 4.67
CA SER A 102 -5.49 -1.03 5.04
C SER A 102 -5.42 -0.32 6.41
N HIS A 103 -4.85 0.88 6.46
CA HIS A 103 -4.63 1.70 7.66
C HIS A 103 -5.89 2.42 8.20
N ASN A 104 -7.05 2.32 7.54
CA ASN A 104 -8.26 2.99 8.01
C ASN A 104 -8.77 2.42 9.37
N PRO A 105 -9.58 3.17 10.13
CA PRO A 105 -10.27 2.68 11.35
C PRO A 105 -11.20 1.51 11.06
N TYR A 106 -11.49 0.66 12.05
CA TYR A 106 -12.20 -0.63 11.89
C TYR A 106 -13.61 -0.53 11.27
N GLU A 107 -14.24 0.64 11.35
CA GLU A 107 -15.55 0.93 10.76
C GLU A 107 -15.51 0.86 9.23
N ASP A 108 -14.39 1.23 8.62
CA ASP A 108 -14.19 1.16 7.17
C ASP A 108 -13.81 -0.25 6.74
N ASN A 109 -14.16 -0.63 5.51
CA ASN A 109 -13.60 -1.80 4.85
C ASN A 109 -13.46 -1.55 3.34
N GLY A 110 -12.89 -2.52 2.63
CA GLY A 110 -12.64 -2.43 1.21
C GLY A 110 -12.56 -3.78 0.53
N ILE A 111 -12.69 -3.78 -0.79
CA ILE A 111 -12.56 -4.95 -1.67
C ILE A 111 -11.50 -4.61 -2.72
N LYS A 112 -10.35 -5.29 -2.65
CA LYS A 112 -9.27 -5.21 -3.64
C LYS A 112 -9.26 -6.49 -4.48
N LEU A 113 -9.15 -6.35 -5.80
CA LEU A 113 -9.17 -7.48 -6.73
C LEU A 113 -7.80 -7.64 -7.42
N PHE A 114 -7.33 -8.88 -7.50
CA PHE A 114 -6.08 -9.28 -8.13
C PHE A 114 -6.36 -10.23 -9.29
N GLY A 115 -5.72 -10.00 -10.43
CA GLY A 115 -5.78 -10.90 -11.57
C GLY A 115 -5.00 -12.20 -11.34
N PRO A 116 -5.03 -13.13 -12.30
CA PRO A 116 -4.32 -14.42 -12.21
C PRO A 116 -2.79 -14.24 -12.17
N ASP A 117 -2.29 -13.09 -12.64
CA ASP A 117 -0.89 -12.69 -12.59
C ASP A 117 -0.49 -12.05 -11.25
N GLY A 118 -1.42 -11.96 -10.29
CA GLY A 118 -1.20 -11.39 -8.96
C GLY A 118 -1.12 -9.87 -8.93
N TYR A 119 -1.30 -9.17 -10.06
CA TYR A 119 -1.39 -7.72 -10.09
C TYR A 119 -2.83 -7.26 -9.86
N LYS A 120 -3.01 -6.00 -9.45
CA LYS A 120 -4.33 -5.38 -9.40
C LYS A 120 -4.96 -5.33 -10.79
N LEU A 121 -6.29 -5.31 -10.84
CA LEU A 121 -7.02 -5.22 -12.10
C LEU A 121 -6.73 -3.90 -12.83
N SER A 122 -6.85 -3.95 -14.16
CA SER A 122 -6.74 -2.76 -15.00
C SER A 122 -8.01 -1.91 -14.92
N ASP A 123 -7.91 -0.63 -15.29
CA ASP A 123 -9.07 0.28 -15.34
C ASP A 123 -10.20 -0.27 -16.23
N GLU A 124 -9.84 -0.94 -17.32
CA GLU A 124 -10.80 -1.53 -18.25
C GLU A 124 -11.59 -2.66 -17.58
N LEU A 125 -10.91 -3.55 -16.84
CA LEU A 125 -11.57 -4.63 -16.12
C LEU A 125 -12.41 -4.11 -14.94
N GLU A 126 -11.94 -3.09 -14.21
CA GLU A 126 -12.74 -2.43 -13.18
C GLU A 126 -14.02 -1.81 -13.79
N ALA A 127 -13.91 -1.14 -14.94
CA ALA A 127 -15.05 -0.57 -15.64
C ALA A 127 -16.04 -1.64 -16.14
N GLU A 128 -15.55 -2.77 -16.67
CA GLU A 128 -16.39 -3.92 -17.04
C GLU A 128 -17.17 -4.46 -15.84
N ILE A 129 -16.54 -4.55 -14.66
CA ILE A 129 -17.21 -4.96 -13.41
C ILE A 129 -18.31 -3.94 -13.06
N GLU A 130 -18.02 -2.64 -13.07
CA GLU A 130 -19.02 -1.61 -12.77
C GLU A 130 -20.21 -1.66 -13.74
N ASP A 131 -19.95 -1.90 -15.03
CA ASP A 131 -21.00 -2.01 -16.04
C ASP A 131 -21.89 -3.25 -15.86
N LEU A 132 -21.34 -4.35 -15.33
CA LEU A 132 -22.12 -5.52 -14.94
C LEU A 132 -22.93 -5.27 -13.67
N LEU A 133 -22.38 -4.54 -12.70
CA LEU A 133 -23.08 -4.21 -11.45
C LEU A 133 -24.38 -3.45 -11.73
N ASP A 134 -24.42 -2.58 -12.74
CA ASP A 134 -25.61 -1.80 -13.09
C ASP A 134 -26.64 -2.57 -13.95
N LYS A 135 -26.39 -3.85 -14.25
CA LYS A 135 -27.29 -4.74 -14.99
C LYS A 135 -27.96 -5.77 -14.09
N ASP A 136 -28.96 -6.47 -14.63
CA ASP A 136 -29.52 -7.64 -13.95
C ASP A 136 -28.53 -8.81 -13.96
N LEU A 137 -28.01 -9.14 -12.79
CA LEU A 137 -27.03 -10.21 -12.60
C LEU A 137 -27.66 -11.61 -12.58
N ASN A 138 -28.99 -11.74 -12.54
CA ASN A 138 -29.66 -13.05 -12.55
C ASN A 138 -29.31 -13.87 -13.80
N ALA A 139 -29.11 -13.20 -14.94
CA ALA A 139 -28.69 -13.84 -16.19
C ALA A 139 -27.26 -14.42 -16.15
N GLN A 140 -26.45 -14.04 -15.16
CA GLN A 140 -25.06 -14.48 -15.01
C GLN A 140 -24.89 -15.68 -14.07
N LEU A 141 -25.95 -16.05 -13.35
CA LEU A 141 -25.94 -17.17 -12.41
C LEU A 141 -25.60 -18.48 -13.12
N ALA A 142 -24.74 -19.27 -12.47
CA ALA A 142 -24.41 -20.61 -12.93
C ALA A 142 -25.64 -21.53 -12.88
N LYS A 143 -25.69 -22.51 -13.78
CA LYS A 143 -26.66 -23.60 -13.70
C LYS A 143 -26.41 -24.43 -12.44
N SER A 144 -27.41 -25.19 -12.00
CA SER A 144 -27.34 -26.02 -10.78
C SER A 144 -26.06 -26.85 -10.68
N ASP A 145 -25.67 -27.48 -11.80
CA ASP A 145 -24.55 -28.42 -11.84
C ASP A 145 -23.19 -27.71 -11.94
N ASP A 146 -23.21 -26.41 -12.27
CA ASP A 146 -22.02 -25.57 -12.45
C ASP A 146 -21.71 -24.72 -11.20
N ILE A 147 -22.58 -24.71 -10.18
CA ILE A 147 -22.41 -23.95 -8.94
C ILE A 147 -21.03 -24.24 -8.31
N GLY A 148 -20.38 -23.16 -7.87
CA GLY A 148 -19.07 -23.18 -7.24
C GLY A 148 -19.08 -23.85 -5.86
N ARG A 149 -17.94 -24.43 -5.47
CA ARG A 149 -17.73 -24.99 -4.12
C ARG A 149 -16.91 -24.02 -3.28
N ALA A 150 -17.24 -23.88 -2.01
CA ALA A 150 -16.41 -23.15 -1.05
C ALA A 150 -15.59 -24.12 -0.18
N LYS A 151 -14.32 -23.80 0.05
CA LYS A 151 -13.48 -24.50 1.04
C LYS A 151 -12.51 -23.56 1.73
N ARG A 152 -12.23 -23.82 3.00
CA ARG A 152 -11.10 -23.20 3.71
C ARG A 152 -9.81 -23.90 3.29
N VAL A 153 -8.73 -23.14 3.11
CA VAL A 153 -7.42 -23.69 2.74
C VAL A 153 -6.51 -23.63 3.95
N ASP A 154 -6.01 -24.79 4.37
CA ASP A 154 -5.06 -24.91 5.46
C ASP A 154 -3.61 -24.63 5.01
N GLY A 155 -2.73 -24.24 5.93
CA GLY A 155 -1.31 -24.00 5.67
C GLY A 155 -1.00 -22.75 4.83
N VAL A 156 -1.96 -21.84 4.68
CA VAL A 156 -1.77 -20.57 3.94
C VAL A 156 -0.77 -19.65 4.64
N HIS A 157 -0.74 -19.66 5.97
CA HIS A 157 0.24 -18.92 6.77
C HIS A 157 1.65 -19.46 6.54
N ASP A 158 1.85 -20.77 6.64
CA ASP A 158 3.15 -21.41 6.42
C ASP A 158 3.71 -21.11 5.02
N ARG A 159 2.85 -21.13 3.99
CA ARG A 159 3.25 -20.79 2.62
C ARG A 159 3.75 -19.35 2.49
N TYR A 160 3.08 -18.40 3.15
CA TYR A 160 3.52 -17.01 3.14
C TYR A 160 4.76 -16.79 4.00
N ILE A 161 4.86 -17.44 5.16
CA ILE A 161 6.05 -17.41 6.02
C ILE A 161 7.27 -17.89 5.23
N GLU A 162 7.16 -19.04 4.55
CA GLU A 162 8.21 -19.55 3.66
C GLU A 162 8.55 -18.59 2.51
N HIS A 163 7.54 -17.96 1.91
CA HIS A 163 7.75 -16.97 0.85
C HIS A 163 8.56 -15.76 1.37
N ALA A 164 8.13 -15.14 2.47
CA ALA A 164 8.79 -13.99 3.06
C ALA A 164 10.24 -14.32 3.47
N LYS A 165 10.47 -15.46 4.15
CA LYS A 165 11.83 -15.89 4.53
C LYS A 165 12.77 -16.05 3.34
N ARG A 166 12.28 -16.53 2.19
CA ARG A 166 13.07 -16.71 0.97
C ARG A 166 13.51 -15.40 0.32
N THR A 167 12.91 -14.26 0.70
CA THR A 167 13.33 -12.93 0.25
C THR A 167 14.57 -12.43 0.99
N LEU A 168 14.88 -13.01 2.16
CA LEU A 168 16.12 -12.72 2.87
C LEU A 168 17.29 -13.49 2.21
N PRO A 169 18.46 -12.86 2.00
CA PRO A 169 19.65 -13.56 1.51
C PRO A 169 20.00 -14.77 2.41
N ARG A 170 20.34 -15.91 1.79
CA ARG A 170 20.51 -17.19 2.50
C ARG A 170 21.66 -17.21 3.51
N ASP A 171 22.64 -16.35 3.31
CA ASP A 171 23.81 -16.17 4.16
C ASP A 171 23.54 -15.26 5.37
N VAL A 172 22.35 -14.63 5.43
CA VAL A 172 21.95 -13.72 6.50
C VAL A 172 20.99 -14.42 7.46
N THR A 173 21.29 -14.31 8.76
CA THR A 173 20.36 -14.65 9.84
C THR A 173 20.09 -13.40 10.69
N LEU A 174 18.95 -13.37 11.37
CA LEU A 174 18.58 -12.28 12.28
C LEU A 174 19.06 -12.53 13.72
N GLN A 175 19.91 -13.54 13.92
CA GLN A 175 20.47 -13.86 15.23
C GLN A 175 21.21 -12.66 15.82
N GLY A 176 20.93 -12.40 17.09
CA GLY A 176 21.51 -11.29 17.84
C GLY A 176 20.81 -9.95 17.64
N LEU A 177 19.74 -9.88 16.84
CA LEU A 177 18.87 -8.71 16.76
C LEU A 177 17.65 -8.88 17.65
N ARG A 178 17.35 -7.86 18.45
CA ARG A 178 16.06 -7.67 19.11
C ARG A 178 15.17 -6.77 18.27
N ILE A 179 14.01 -7.28 17.88
CA ILE A 179 13.06 -6.61 17.01
C ILE A 179 11.75 -6.39 17.75
N ALA A 180 11.36 -5.12 17.91
CA ALA A 180 10.01 -4.77 18.32
C ALA A 180 9.12 -4.70 17.07
N ILE A 181 8.02 -5.45 17.00
CA ILE A 181 7.10 -5.43 15.87
C ILE A 181 5.69 -5.04 16.31
N ASP A 182 5.14 -4.02 15.64
CA ASP A 182 3.74 -3.63 15.72
C ASP A 182 2.97 -4.18 14.52
N CYS A 183 2.08 -5.13 14.78
CA CYS A 183 1.27 -5.76 13.74
C CYS A 183 -0.07 -5.03 13.49
N ALA A 184 -0.29 -3.86 14.10
CA ALA A 184 -1.48 -3.02 13.96
C ALA A 184 -2.82 -3.69 14.31
N ASN A 185 -2.76 -4.78 15.09
CA ASN A 185 -3.84 -5.76 15.27
C ASN A 185 -4.44 -6.21 13.92
N GLY A 186 -3.62 -6.26 12.87
CA GLY A 186 -4.00 -6.45 11.48
C GLY A 186 -3.69 -7.85 10.95
N ALA A 187 -3.66 -7.97 9.64
CA ALA A 187 -3.59 -9.23 8.92
C ALA A 187 -2.27 -10.00 9.12
N ALA A 188 -1.19 -9.31 9.49
CA ALA A 188 0.14 -9.90 9.67
C ALA A 188 0.42 -10.47 11.08
N TYR A 189 -0.50 -10.33 12.04
CA TYR A 189 -0.29 -10.65 13.47
C TYR A 189 0.25 -12.07 13.74
N LYS A 190 -0.07 -13.05 12.89
CA LYS A 190 0.48 -14.40 13.01
C LYS A 190 1.80 -14.58 12.26
N VAL A 191 1.87 -14.05 11.05
CA VAL A 191 2.93 -14.39 10.10
C VAL A 191 4.18 -13.55 10.31
N ALA A 192 4.06 -12.26 10.63
CA ALA A 192 5.22 -11.39 10.73
C ALA A 192 6.10 -11.71 11.97
N PRO A 193 5.55 -11.91 13.18
CA PRO A 193 6.35 -12.36 14.32
C PRO A 193 7.01 -13.72 14.07
N ALA A 194 6.28 -14.66 13.44
CA ALA A 194 6.79 -15.99 13.12
C ALA A 194 7.97 -15.93 12.15
N VAL A 195 7.86 -15.16 11.06
CA VAL A 195 8.97 -14.97 10.09
C VAL A 195 10.23 -14.46 10.78
N LEU A 196 10.10 -13.41 11.60
CA LEU A 196 11.26 -12.81 12.28
C LEU A 196 11.91 -13.79 13.28
N TRP A 197 11.09 -14.50 14.04
CA TRP A 197 11.56 -15.49 15.01
C TRP A 197 12.23 -16.70 14.33
N GLU A 198 11.63 -17.25 13.27
CA GLU A 198 12.19 -18.37 12.52
C GLU A 198 13.51 -18.02 11.81
N LEU A 199 13.74 -16.74 11.50
CA LEU A 199 15.01 -16.23 10.98
C LEU A 199 16.04 -15.92 12.08
N GLY A 200 15.68 -16.11 13.35
CA GLY A 200 16.60 -16.07 14.51
C GLY A 200 16.55 -14.81 15.37
N ALA A 201 15.61 -13.89 15.15
CA ALA A 201 15.49 -12.68 15.96
C ALA A 201 14.89 -12.94 17.35
N ASP A 202 15.24 -12.09 18.33
CA ASP A 202 14.49 -11.92 19.57
C ASP A 202 13.31 -10.98 19.31
N VAL A 203 12.07 -11.49 19.33
CA VAL A 203 10.89 -10.76 18.85
C VAL A 203 10.02 -10.30 20.01
N VAL A 204 9.75 -8.99 20.06
CA VAL A 204 8.80 -8.36 20.99
C VAL A 204 7.61 -7.82 20.20
N THR A 205 6.42 -8.37 20.44
CA THR A 205 5.22 -7.96 19.70
C THR A 205 4.37 -6.93 20.45
N ILE A 206 3.85 -5.95 19.73
CA ILE A 206 2.70 -5.11 20.14
C ILE A 206 1.65 -5.11 19.02
N GLY A 207 0.42 -4.68 19.31
CA GLY A 207 -0.66 -4.70 18.32
C GLY A 207 -0.84 -6.09 17.70
N ASN A 208 -0.81 -7.14 18.50
CA ASN A 208 -0.78 -8.53 18.03
C ASN A 208 -1.98 -9.38 18.49
N GLU A 209 -3.00 -8.74 19.06
CA GLU A 209 -4.16 -9.40 19.66
C GLU A 209 -5.46 -8.84 19.06
N PRO A 210 -5.75 -9.15 17.79
CA PRO A 210 -6.94 -8.64 17.12
C PRO A 210 -8.23 -9.13 17.77
N ASN A 211 -9.18 -8.22 17.97
CA ASN A 211 -10.50 -8.51 18.53
C ASN A 211 -11.68 -8.14 17.60
N GLY A 212 -11.38 -7.66 16.39
CA GLY A 212 -12.39 -7.23 15.41
C GLY A 212 -12.60 -5.71 15.33
N THR A 213 -12.25 -4.97 16.38
CA THR A 213 -12.48 -3.51 16.48
C THR A 213 -11.24 -2.70 16.85
N ASN A 214 -10.11 -3.36 17.15
CA ASN A 214 -8.86 -2.71 17.56
C ASN A 214 -7.79 -2.61 16.46
N ILE A 215 -8.13 -2.92 15.20
CA ILE A 215 -7.20 -2.74 14.07
C ILE A 215 -6.83 -1.26 13.92
N ASN A 216 -5.54 -0.97 13.74
CA ASN A 216 -4.96 0.37 13.62
C ASN A 216 -5.27 1.33 14.79
N LEU A 217 -5.83 0.84 15.90
CA LEU A 217 -6.21 1.69 17.02
C LEU A 217 -4.97 2.06 17.84
N ASN A 218 -4.46 3.27 17.66
CA ASN A 218 -3.26 3.79 18.33
C ASN A 218 -2.01 2.89 18.14
N CYS A 219 -1.93 2.20 17.01
CA CYS A 219 -0.86 1.28 16.65
C CYS A 219 -0.69 1.25 15.12
N GLY A 220 0.38 0.61 14.66
CA GLY A 220 0.72 0.45 13.25
C GLY A 220 1.47 1.64 12.65
N SER A 221 1.75 1.55 11.35
CA SER A 221 2.62 2.48 10.61
C SER A 221 2.15 3.94 10.66
N THR A 222 0.86 4.20 10.82
CA THR A 222 0.28 5.55 10.92
C THR A 222 0.23 6.08 12.35
N SER A 223 0.52 5.26 13.37
CA SER A 223 0.53 5.63 14.79
C SER A 223 1.68 4.95 15.54
N PRO A 224 2.95 5.26 15.19
CA PRO A 224 4.11 4.52 15.68
C PRO A 224 4.52 4.85 17.12
N VAL A 225 3.82 5.76 17.81
CA VAL A 225 4.21 6.25 19.15
C VAL A 225 4.33 5.11 20.17
N ALA A 226 3.42 4.13 20.11
CA ALA A 226 3.50 2.97 21.00
C ALA A 226 4.74 2.11 20.71
N LEU A 227 5.09 1.95 19.44
CA LEU A 227 6.29 1.23 19.02
C LEU A 227 7.57 1.96 19.42
N GLN A 228 7.64 3.28 19.25
CA GLN A 228 8.79 4.09 19.68
C GLN A 228 9.09 3.90 21.18
N LYS A 229 8.05 3.94 22.01
CA LYS A 229 8.17 3.66 23.45
C LYS A 229 8.63 2.22 23.70
N LYS A 230 8.10 1.26 22.95
CA LYS A 230 8.47 -0.15 23.12
C LYS A 230 9.93 -0.41 22.74
N VAL A 231 10.43 0.21 21.68
CA VAL A 231 11.83 0.13 21.25
C VAL A 231 12.77 0.56 22.38
N ASP A 232 12.49 1.71 23.01
CA ASP A 232 13.25 2.21 24.17
C ASP A 232 13.12 1.26 25.38
N GLU A 233 11.89 0.87 25.75
CA GLU A 233 11.59 0.02 26.90
C GLU A 233 12.35 -1.32 26.87
N VAL A 234 12.39 -1.97 25.71
CA VAL A 234 13.03 -3.28 25.56
C VAL A 234 14.44 -3.21 24.99
N ARG A 235 14.94 -2.01 24.71
CA ARG A 235 16.21 -1.75 24.02
C ARG A 235 16.31 -2.57 22.74
N ALA A 236 15.29 -2.46 21.90
CA ALA A 236 15.28 -3.12 20.60
C ALA A 236 16.26 -2.43 19.65
N ASP A 237 16.93 -3.20 18.81
CA ASP A 237 17.81 -2.68 17.77
C ASP A 237 17.00 -2.01 16.65
N ILE A 238 15.74 -2.44 16.48
CA ILE A 238 14.84 -1.95 15.43
C ILE A 238 13.38 -2.14 15.84
N GLY A 239 12.55 -1.16 15.49
CA GLY A 239 11.10 -1.28 15.48
C GLY A 239 10.56 -1.44 14.06
N ILE A 240 9.59 -2.33 13.85
CA ILE A 240 8.88 -2.52 12.58
C ILE A 240 7.39 -2.25 12.82
N ALA A 241 6.83 -1.21 12.21
CA ALA A 241 5.40 -0.91 12.24
C ALA A 241 4.75 -1.25 10.90
N LEU A 242 3.90 -2.28 10.90
CA LEU A 242 3.06 -2.62 9.75
C LEU A 242 1.72 -1.88 9.83
N ASP A 243 0.98 -1.82 8.73
CA ASP A 243 -0.42 -1.38 8.76
C ASP A 243 -1.41 -2.55 8.79
N GLY A 244 -2.71 -2.24 8.85
CA GLY A 244 -3.78 -3.22 9.06
C GLY A 244 -3.79 -4.41 8.09
N ASP A 245 -3.33 -4.25 6.84
CA ASP A 245 -3.19 -5.35 5.87
C ASP A 245 -1.75 -5.64 5.43
N ALA A 246 -0.79 -4.99 6.08
CA ALA A 246 0.65 -5.16 5.94
C ALA A 246 1.20 -4.96 4.52
N ASP A 247 0.59 -4.05 3.76
CA ASP A 247 1.16 -3.57 2.49
C ASP A 247 2.14 -2.39 2.69
N ARG A 248 2.21 -1.85 3.91
CA ARG A 248 3.14 -0.78 4.30
C ARG A 248 4.05 -1.17 5.47
N VAL A 249 5.19 -0.50 5.54
CA VAL A 249 6.09 -0.53 6.70
C VAL A 249 6.66 0.84 7.02
N ILE A 250 6.74 1.15 8.31
CA ILE A 250 7.57 2.21 8.85
C ILE A 250 8.57 1.59 9.83
N ILE A 251 9.81 2.05 9.80
CA ILE A 251 10.86 1.58 10.70
C ILE A 251 11.09 2.60 11.81
N ILE A 252 11.35 2.12 13.02
CA ILE A 252 11.85 2.89 14.13
C ILE A 252 13.29 2.48 14.38
N ASP A 253 14.22 3.43 14.36
CA ASP A 253 15.63 3.16 14.67
C ASP A 253 15.85 2.89 16.17
N GLU A 254 17.05 2.46 16.55
CA GLU A 254 17.41 2.13 17.93
C GLU A 254 17.30 3.33 18.90
N ASN A 255 17.23 4.56 18.36
CA ASN A 255 17.07 5.80 19.12
C ASN A 255 15.61 6.26 19.20
N GLY A 256 14.67 5.45 18.69
CA GLY A 256 13.24 5.78 18.67
C GLY A 256 12.85 6.75 17.55
N SER A 257 13.71 7.01 16.55
CA SER A 257 13.40 7.92 15.44
C SER A 257 12.67 7.19 14.32
N ILE A 258 11.73 7.88 13.67
CA ILE A 258 10.96 7.33 12.54
C ILE A 258 11.82 7.38 11.27
N VAL A 259 11.81 6.27 10.53
CA VAL A 259 12.39 6.12 9.21
C VAL A 259 11.25 5.81 8.23
N ASP A 260 10.99 6.74 7.32
CA ASP A 260 9.88 6.66 6.36
C ASP A 260 10.23 5.85 5.10
N GLY A 261 9.24 5.62 4.23
CA GLY A 261 9.40 4.81 3.03
C GLY A 261 10.44 5.33 2.05
N ASP A 262 10.69 6.64 1.99
CA ASP A 262 11.69 7.21 1.08
C ASP A 262 13.11 6.84 1.52
N GLN A 263 13.38 6.90 2.84
CA GLN A 263 14.65 6.42 3.41
C GLN A 263 14.85 4.91 3.17
N LEU A 264 13.79 4.11 3.37
CA LEU A 264 13.87 2.66 3.13
C LEU A 264 14.15 2.35 1.65
N MET A 265 13.48 3.06 0.73
CA MET A 265 13.75 2.91 -0.71
C MET A 265 15.18 3.32 -1.06
N ALA A 266 15.75 4.37 -0.45
CA ALA A 266 17.14 4.77 -0.66
C ALA A 266 18.13 3.66 -0.24
N VAL A 267 17.92 3.04 0.94
CA VAL A 267 18.74 1.92 1.41
C VAL A 267 18.67 0.73 0.46
N ILE A 268 17.46 0.35 0.04
CA ILE A 268 17.25 -0.79 -0.86
C ILE A 268 17.88 -0.50 -2.22
N ALA A 269 17.68 0.69 -2.79
CA ALA A 269 18.24 1.09 -4.07
C ALA A 269 19.77 1.00 -4.09
N GLU A 270 20.43 1.58 -3.09
CA GLU A 270 21.90 1.56 -2.96
C GLU A 270 22.40 0.12 -2.79
N SER A 271 21.83 -0.66 -1.86
CA SER A 271 22.25 -2.04 -1.62
C SER A 271 22.05 -2.95 -2.84
N TRP A 272 20.97 -2.76 -3.59
CA TRP A 272 20.69 -3.53 -4.81
C TRP A 272 21.55 -3.06 -5.98
N ALA A 273 21.93 -1.78 -6.05
CA ALA A 273 22.87 -1.30 -7.05
C ALA A 273 24.27 -1.89 -6.81
N GLU A 274 24.76 -1.88 -5.56
CA GLU A 274 26.06 -2.45 -5.17
C GLU A 274 26.15 -3.95 -5.46
N SER A 275 25.05 -4.68 -5.29
CA SER A 275 24.96 -6.12 -5.57
C SER A 275 24.53 -6.46 -7.01
N GLN A 276 24.42 -5.46 -7.89
CA GLN A 276 24.00 -5.61 -9.29
C GLN A 276 22.62 -6.25 -9.47
N GLN A 277 21.74 -6.09 -8.48
CA GLN A 277 20.36 -6.55 -8.49
C GLN A 277 19.38 -5.46 -8.96
N LEU A 278 19.72 -4.18 -8.85
CA LEU A 278 18.85 -3.08 -9.23
C LEU A 278 18.64 -3.03 -10.76
N ARG A 279 17.38 -3.05 -11.20
CA ARG A 279 16.98 -2.95 -12.61
C ARG A 279 16.35 -1.59 -12.90
N GLY A 280 16.51 -1.11 -14.13
CA GLY A 280 16.03 0.20 -14.57
C GLY A 280 16.95 1.38 -14.22
N ASN A 281 18.14 1.11 -13.66
CA ASN A 281 19.11 2.12 -13.21
C ASN A 281 18.49 3.17 -12.27
N GLY A 282 17.63 2.75 -11.35
CA GLY A 282 16.90 3.66 -10.48
C GLY A 282 15.71 3.03 -9.80
N ILE A 283 14.82 3.87 -9.27
CA ILE A 283 13.57 3.44 -8.61
C ILE A 283 12.38 4.23 -9.15
N VAL A 284 11.18 3.72 -8.88
CA VAL A 284 9.92 4.42 -9.19
C VAL A 284 9.27 4.90 -7.90
N ALA A 285 8.91 6.17 -7.81
CA ALA A 285 8.16 6.69 -6.67
C ALA A 285 7.05 7.65 -7.12
N THR A 286 6.14 8.00 -6.23
CA THR A 286 5.12 9.01 -6.58
C THR A 286 5.69 10.43 -6.53
N VAL A 287 4.95 11.38 -7.09
CA VAL A 287 5.19 12.82 -6.94
C VAL A 287 5.15 13.32 -5.48
N MET A 288 4.89 12.47 -4.48
CA MET A 288 4.94 12.84 -3.07
C MET A 288 6.31 12.60 -2.43
N SER A 289 7.14 11.71 -2.99
CA SER A 289 8.45 11.41 -2.42
C SER A 289 9.35 12.63 -2.37
N ASN A 290 10.04 12.79 -1.26
CA ASN A 290 10.80 13.98 -0.89
C ASN A 290 11.92 14.28 -1.91
N LEU A 291 12.21 15.57 -2.13
CA LEU A 291 13.30 15.99 -3.02
C LEU A 291 14.68 15.48 -2.57
N GLY A 292 14.88 15.25 -1.27
CA GLY A 292 16.12 14.66 -0.74
C GLY A 292 16.41 13.26 -1.29
N LEU A 293 15.38 12.45 -1.55
CA LEU A 293 15.54 11.14 -2.19
C LEU A 293 16.03 11.28 -3.63
N GLU A 294 15.50 12.25 -4.38
CA GLU A 294 15.91 12.53 -5.76
C GLU A 294 17.40 12.92 -5.81
N ARG A 295 17.80 13.87 -4.96
CA ARG A 295 19.21 14.30 -4.85
C ARG A 295 20.14 13.14 -4.48
N PHE A 296 19.74 12.31 -3.51
CA PHE A 296 20.50 11.14 -3.10
C PHE A 296 20.76 10.14 -4.24
N LEU A 297 19.75 9.91 -5.08
CA LEU A 297 19.83 9.00 -6.21
C LEU A 297 20.69 9.61 -7.33
N ASP A 298 20.49 10.89 -7.64
CA ASP A 298 21.24 11.61 -8.68
C ASP A 298 22.75 11.62 -8.39
N GLU A 299 23.14 11.86 -7.14
CA GLU A 299 24.54 11.80 -6.70
C GLU A 299 25.20 10.43 -6.92
N ARG A 300 24.39 9.38 -7.06
CA ARG A 300 24.81 7.99 -7.31
C ARG A 300 24.57 7.54 -8.76
N GLY A 301 24.16 8.46 -9.64
CA GLY A 301 23.85 8.15 -11.03
C GLY A 301 22.62 7.25 -11.22
N MET A 302 21.73 7.21 -10.23
CA MET A 302 20.46 6.48 -10.28
C MET A 302 19.30 7.43 -10.59
N ALA A 303 18.35 6.98 -11.40
CA ALA A 303 17.17 7.76 -11.76
C ALA A 303 16.04 7.61 -10.74
N LEU A 304 15.28 8.68 -10.51
CA LEU A 304 13.98 8.64 -9.83
C LEU A 304 12.85 8.86 -10.84
N ALA A 305 12.14 7.79 -11.20
CA ALA A 305 10.95 7.91 -12.04
C ALA A 305 9.73 8.29 -11.19
N ARG A 306 9.14 9.46 -11.46
CA ARG A 306 7.99 9.98 -10.70
C ARG A 306 6.66 9.65 -11.37
N THR A 307 5.71 9.08 -10.61
CA THR A 307 4.36 8.75 -11.06
C THR A 307 3.29 9.54 -10.32
N LYS A 308 2.05 9.49 -10.80
CA LYS A 308 0.88 9.95 -10.04
C LYS A 308 0.76 9.19 -8.71
N VAL A 309 0.10 9.79 -7.73
CA VAL A 309 -0.16 9.18 -6.41
C VAL A 309 -1.05 7.96 -6.55
N GLY A 310 -0.69 6.86 -5.87
CA GLY A 310 -1.35 5.57 -5.95
C GLY A 310 -0.40 4.47 -6.41
N ASP A 311 -0.32 3.41 -5.61
CA ASP A 311 0.53 2.24 -5.84
C ASP A 311 0.38 1.61 -7.23
N ARG A 312 -0.82 1.65 -7.81
CA ARG A 312 -1.08 1.12 -9.15
C ARG A 312 -0.22 1.81 -10.22
N TYR A 313 -0.08 3.13 -10.16
CA TYR A 313 0.74 3.88 -11.13
C TYR A 313 2.23 3.59 -10.99
N VAL A 314 2.69 3.37 -9.75
CA VAL A 314 4.06 2.94 -9.47
C VAL A 314 4.31 1.57 -10.13
N VAL A 315 3.45 0.59 -9.86
CA VAL A 315 3.59 -0.77 -10.39
C VAL A 315 3.46 -0.81 -11.93
N GLU A 316 2.52 -0.06 -12.51
CA GLU A 316 2.37 0.08 -13.96
C GLU A 316 3.67 0.59 -14.61
N HIS A 317 4.25 1.68 -14.07
CA HIS A 317 5.49 2.25 -14.58
C HIS A 317 6.67 1.28 -14.41
N MET A 318 6.76 0.59 -13.25
CA MET A 318 7.80 -0.41 -13.02
C MET A 318 7.76 -1.53 -14.07
N ARG A 319 6.57 -2.05 -14.38
CA ARG A 319 6.40 -3.11 -15.38
C ARG A 319 6.76 -2.63 -16.79
N GLN A 320 6.29 -1.45 -17.18
CA GLN A 320 6.51 -0.91 -18.53
C GLN A 320 7.98 -0.63 -18.82
N HIS A 321 8.75 -0.24 -17.79
CA HIS A 321 10.13 0.20 -17.94
C HIS A 321 11.16 -0.71 -17.24
N ASN A 322 10.73 -1.91 -16.82
CA ASN A 322 11.57 -2.95 -16.22
C ASN A 322 12.33 -2.50 -14.94
N TYR A 323 11.69 -1.71 -14.07
CA TYR A 323 12.19 -1.43 -12.72
C TYR A 323 11.78 -2.54 -11.76
N ASN A 324 12.61 -2.81 -10.75
CA ASN A 324 12.31 -3.79 -9.69
C ASN A 324 12.16 -3.23 -8.28
N VAL A 325 12.39 -1.94 -8.10
CA VAL A 325 12.13 -1.22 -6.84
C VAL A 325 11.23 -0.03 -7.12
N GLY A 326 10.17 0.10 -6.33
CA GLY A 326 9.38 1.32 -6.31
C GLY A 326 8.46 1.39 -5.10
N GLY A 327 7.89 2.56 -4.83
CA GLY A 327 7.02 2.73 -3.69
C GLY A 327 6.58 4.15 -3.39
N GLU A 328 6.15 4.34 -2.16
CA GLU A 328 5.65 5.60 -1.62
C GLU A 328 6.29 5.90 -0.27
N GLN A 329 6.42 7.18 0.08
CA GLN A 329 6.87 7.65 1.39
C GLN A 329 6.06 7.04 2.56
N SER A 330 4.80 6.65 2.29
CA SER A 330 3.92 5.98 3.25
C SER A 330 4.42 4.61 3.74
N GLY A 331 5.48 4.07 3.12
CA GLY A 331 6.01 2.75 3.42
C GLY A 331 5.48 1.65 2.52
N HIS A 332 4.63 1.97 1.54
CA HIS A 332 4.19 1.00 0.54
C HIS A 332 5.31 0.78 -0.47
N ILE A 333 6.07 -0.30 -0.32
CA ILE A 333 7.27 -0.59 -1.13
C ILE A 333 7.08 -1.90 -1.88
N VAL A 334 7.23 -1.84 -3.20
CA VAL A 334 7.12 -2.95 -4.13
C VAL A 334 8.50 -3.40 -4.56
N LEU A 335 8.81 -4.68 -4.29
CA LEU A 335 10.02 -5.35 -4.74
C LEU A 335 9.64 -6.44 -5.74
N SER A 336 9.72 -6.13 -7.04
CA SER A 336 9.08 -6.96 -8.08
C SER A 336 9.77 -8.31 -8.33
N ASP A 337 10.99 -8.47 -7.80
CA ASP A 337 11.70 -9.75 -7.76
C ASP A 337 11.04 -10.75 -6.80
N TYR A 338 10.26 -10.27 -5.83
CA TYR A 338 9.61 -11.08 -4.80
C TYR A 338 8.08 -11.07 -4.91
N GLY A 339 7.49 -9.91 -5.14
CA GLY A 339 6.04 -9.71 -5.11
C GLY A 339 5.48 -8.91 -6.29
N THR A 340 4.16 -8.75 -6.33
CA THR A 340 3.43 -7.99 -7.37
C THR A 340 2.71 -6.77 -6.82
N THR A 341 2.81 -6.54 -5.51
CA THR A 341 2.21 -5.45 -4.74
C THR A 341 3.13 -5.10 -3.59
N GLY A 342 2.87 -4.00 -2.88
CA GLY A 342 3.61 -3.63 -1.69
C GLY A 342 3.52 -4.71 -0.61
N ASP A 343 4.66 -4.98 0.04
CA ASP A 343 4.79 -5.95 1.11
C ASP A 343 5.69 -5.38 2.20
N GLY A 344 5.07 -4.92 3.30
CA GLY A 344 5.78 -4.26 4.39
C GLY A 344 6.77 -5.18 5.09
N LEU A 345 6.44 -6.47 5.24
CA LEU A 345 7.32 -7.43 5.89
C LEU A 345 8.54 -7.74 5.01
N VAL A 346 8.33 -7.97 3.71
CA VAL A 346 9.43 -8.23 2.77
C VAL A 346 10.34 -7.01 2.62
N ALA A 347 9.78 -5.80 2.58
CA ALA A 347 10.58 -4.58 2.61
C ALA A 347 11.42 -4.47 3.89
N ALA A 348 10.83 -4.75 5.06
CA ALA A 348 11.56 -4.77 6.33
C ALA A 348 12.70 -5.79 6.34
N LEU A 349 12.49 -6.98 5.75
CA LEU A 349 13.53 -8.00 5.63
C LEU A 349 14.74 -7.53 4.81
N GLN A 350 14.53 -6.73 3.76
CA GLN A 350 15.65 -6.16 3.00
C GLN A 350 16.45 -5.15 3.82
N ILE A 351 15.78 -4.35 4.65
CA ILE A 351 16.43 -3.40 5.56
C ILE A 351 17.24 -4.16 6.62
N LEU A 352 16.65 -5.19 7.22
CA LEU A 352 17.35 -6.07 8.16
C LEU A 352 18.57 -6.74 7.52
N ALA A 353 18.50 -7.16 6.26
CA ALA A 353 19.64 -7.69 5.52
C ALA A 353 20.77 -6.66 5.39
N ALA A 354 20.44 -5.41 5.06
CA ALA A 354 21.42 -4.31 4.98
C ALA A 354 22.07 -4.02 6.35
N VAL A 355 21.28 -4.00 7.42
CA VAL A 355 21.76 -3.84 8.81
C VAL A 355 22.72 -4.98 9.20
N LYS A 356 22.33 -6.23 8.96
CA LYS A 356 23.17 -7.40 9.28
C LYS A 356 24.47 -7.43 8.50
N ARG A 357 24.45 -7.08 7.20
CA ARG A 357 25.65 -7.09 6.34
C ARG A 357 26.65 -6.01 6.72
N THR A 358 26.16 -4.83 7.09
CA THR A 358 27.02 -3.70 7.47
C THR A 358 27.53 -3.82 8.91
N GLY A 359 26.79 -4.53 9.78
CA GLY A 359 27.09 -4.61 11.21
C GLY A 359 26.91 -3.28 11.95
N ARG A 360 26.21 -2.33 11.33
CA ARG A 360 25.97 -0.97 11.82
C ARG A 360 24.58 -0.85 12.42
N THR A 361 24.33 0.22 13.18
CA THR A 361 23.00 0.44 13.77
C THR A 361 21.98 0.89 12.72
N VAL A 362 20.69 0.80 13.04
CA VAL A 362 19.62 1.18 12.10
C VAL A 362 19.69 2.66 11.75
N SER A 363 19.99 3.53 12.71
CA SER A 363 20.14 4.97 12.44
C SER A 363 21.28 5.26 11.45
N GLU A 364 22.39 4.54 11.53
CA GLU A 364 23.51 4.65 10.59
C GLU A 364 23.18 4.06 9.22
N VAL A 365 22.37 3.00 9.18
CA VAL A 365 22.02 2.29 7.94
C VAL A 365 20.86 2.98 7.23
N CYS A 366 19.92 3.59 7.92
CA CYS A 366 18.69 4.08 7.30
C CYS A 366 18.66 5.58 7.03
N ARG A 367 19.52 6.39 7.67
CA ARG A 367 19.60 7.83 7.40
C ARG A 367 20.47 8.09 6.17
N ARG A 368 19.87 7.98 4.99
CA ARG A 368 20.57 8.07 3.69
C ARG A 368 20.68 9.49 3.15
N PHE A 369 19.70 10.32 3.47
CA PHE A 369 19.66 11.72 3.09
C PHE A 369 18.93 12.53 4.15
N GLU A 370 19.20 13.84 4.21
CA GLU A 370 18.40 14.78 4.99
C GLU A 370 17.15 15.16 4.21
N PRO A 371 15.94 14.87 4.71
CA PRO A 371 14.71 15.28 4.03
C PRO A 371 14.66 16.81 3.94
N VAL A 372 14.35 17.34 2.76
CA VAL A 372 14.10 18.76 2.65
C VAL A 372 12.78 19.11 3.36
N PRO A 373 12.63 20.33 3.91
CA PRO A 373 11.33 20.84 4.34
C PRO A 373 10.26 20.60 3.27
N GLN A 374 9.20 19.89 3.63
CA GLN A 374 8.05 19.61 2.78
C GLN A 374 6.77 19.98 3.54
N LEU A 375 5.92 20.78 2.92
CA LEU A 375 4.67 21.24 3.50
C LEU A 375 3.51 20.92 2.58
N LEU A 376 2.54 20.14 3.08
CA LEU A 376 1.28 19.85 2.42
C LEU A 376 0.12 20.54 3.14
N ARG A 377 -0.72 21.24 2.38
CA ARG A 377 -1.95 21.87 2.86
C ARG A 377 -3.11 21.61 1.90
N ASN A 378 -4.29 21.48 2.48
CA ASN A 378 -5.52 21.19 1.76
C ASN A 378 -6.41 22.42 1.73
N VAL A 379 -6.92 22.78 0.56
CA VAL A 379 -7.89 23.86 0.34
C VAL A 379 -9.21 23.24 -0.08
N ARG A 380 -10.23 23.30 0.77
CA ARG A 380 -11.59 22.83 0.41
C ARG A 380 -12.16 23.73 -0.69
N ILE A 381 -12.79 23.13 -1.68
CA ILE A 381 -13.45 23.80 -2.80
C ILE A 381 -14.95 23.46 -2.81
N SER A 382 -15.78 24.43 -3.17
CA SER A 382 -17.26 24.26 -3.24
C SER A 382 -17.76 23.97 -4.65
N GLY A 383 -16.86 23.85 -5.63
CA GLY A 383 -17.17 23.69 -7.05
C GLY A 383 -16.20 24.50 -7.92
N GLY A 384 -16.46 24.52 -9.23
CA GLY A 384 -15.64 25.23 -10.20
C GLY A 384 -14.29 24.57 -10.47
N LYS A 385 -13.42 25.28 -11.19
CA LYS A 385 -12.07 24.84 -11.51
C LYS A 385 -11.05 25.93 -11.14
N PRO A 386 -10.77 26.14 -9.85
CA PRO A 386 -9.89 27.23 -9.39
C PRO A 386 -8.49 27.20 -10.01
N LEU A 387 -8.01 26.01 -10.40
CA LEU A 387 -6.70 25.84 -11.06
C LEU A 387 -6.68 26.34 -12.52
N GLU A 388 -7.85 26.57 -13.13
CA GLU A 388 -7.98 27.19 -14.47
C GLU A 388 -8.07 28.72 -14.40
N ASP A 389 -8.15 29.31 -13.20
CA ASP A 389 -8.20 30.75 -13.02
C ASP A 389 -6.83 31.41 -13.31
N ILE A 390 -6.85 32.54 -14.01
CA ILE A 390 -5.63 33.24 -14.47
C ILE A 390 -4.78 33.71 -13.28
N GLN A 391 -5.39 34.17 -12.19
CA GLN A 391 -4.66 34.63 -11.01
C GLN A 391 -3.98 33.46 -10.30
N VAL A 392 -4.66 32.32 -10.20
CA VAL A 392 -4.10 31.09 -9.64
C VAL A 392 -2.96 30.57 -10.51
N GLN A 393 -3.14 30.48 -11.83
CA GLN A 393 -2.08 30.04 -12.75
C GLN A 393 -0.84 30.93 -12.68
N LYS A 394 -1.02 32.25 -12.58
CA LYS A 394 0.09 33.18 -12.40
C LYS A 394 0.81 32.95 -11.08
N ALA A 395 0.07 32.84 -9.97
CA ALA A 395 0.68 32.59 -8.66
C ALA A 395 1.45 31.25 -8.61
N ILE A 396 0.95 30.22 -9.29
CA ILE A 396 1.65 28.94 -9.45
C ILE A 396 2.96 29.12 -10.22
N ALA A 397 2.93 29.80 -11.36
CA ALA A 397 4.12 30.04 -12.18
C ALA A 397 5.15 30.90 -11.43
N ASP A 398 4.72 31.92 -10.71
CA ASP A 398 5.59 32.78 -9.89
C ASP A 398 6.25 31.95 -8.77
N ALA A 399 5.50 31.07 -8.10
CA ALA A 399 6.02 30.17 -7.07
C ALA A 399 7.01 29.12 -7.63
N GLU A 400 6.72 28.53 -8.80
CA GLU A 400 7.62 27.60 -9.48
C GLU A 400 8.93 28.28 -9.90
N ALA A 401 8.86 29.52 -10.42
CA ALA A 401 10.03 30.30 -10.76
C ALA A 401 10.87 30.67 -9.53
N GLU A 402 10.22 30.95 -8.40
CA GLU A 402 10.91 31.25 -7.14
C GLU A 402 11.62 30.03 -6.55
N LEU A 403 10.99 28.85 -6.61
CA LEU A 403 11.59 27.60 -6.14
C LEU A 403 12.71 27.10 -7.04
N ALA A 404 12.64 27.38 -8.35
CA ALA A 404 13.64 27.05 -9.35
C ALA A 404 14.27 25.65 -9.15
N ARG A 405 15.56 25.59 -8.78
CA ARG A 405 16.30 24.34 -8.52
C ARG A 405 16.40 23.96 -7.04
N SER A 406 16.00 24.87 -6.15
CA SER A 406 16.06 24.67 -4.69
C SER A 406 14.80 24.05 -4.10
N GLY A 407 13.77 23.81 -4.93
CA GLY A 407 12.53 23.20 -4.47
C GLY A 407 11.61 22.72 -5.59
N ARG A 408 10.45 22.19 -5.20
CA ARG A 408 9.38 21.75 -6.10
C ARG A 408 8.01 22.13 -5.56
N LEU A 409 7.09 22.43 -6.47
CA LEU A 409 5.68 22.63 -6.20
C LEU A 409 4.87 21.45 -6.78
N VAL A 410 3.91 20.93 -6.02
CA VAL A 410 2.97 19.89 -6.46
C VAL A 410 1.56 20.30 -6.06
N ILE A 411 0.74 20.63 -7.05
CA ILE A 411 -0.66 21.01 -6.84
C ILE A 411 -1.56 20.04 -7.58
N ARG A 412 -2.55 19.49 -6.89
CA ARG A 412 -3.51 18.56 -7.49
C ARG A 412 -4.87 18.59 -6.83
N PRO A 413 -5.96 18.37 -7.56
CA PRO A 413 -7.25 18.06 -6.95
C PRO A 413 -7.19 16.71 -6.21
N SER A 414 -7.97 16.57 -5.15
CA SER A 414 -8.23 15.27 -4.52
C SER A 414 -9.25 14.50 -5.38
N GLY A 415 -9.02 13.19 -5.53
CA GLY A 415 -9.95 12.31 -6.26
C GLY A 415 -11.16 11.88 -5.42
N THR A 416 -11.06 11.96 -4.10
CA THR A 416 -12.05 11.45 -3.14
C THR A 416 -12.77 12.56 -2.37
N GLU A 417 -12.18 13.75 -2.28
CA GLU A 417 -12.69 14.86 -1.48
C GLU A 417 -12.77 16.13 -2.34
N PRO A 418 -13.71 17.05 -2.07
CA PRO A 418 -13.80 18.33 -2.77
C PRO A 418 -12.73 19.30 -2.24
N LEU A 419 -11.46 19.00 -2.48
CA LEU A 419 -10.33 19.82 -2.07
C LEU A 419 -9.19 19.79 -3.09
N ILE A 420 -8.38 20.84 -3.09
CA ILE A 420 -7.09 20.94 -3.78
C ILE A 420 -5.99 20.73 -2.74
N ARG A 421 -5.00 19.92 -3.09
CA ARG A 421 -3.79 19.66 -2.31
C ARG A 421 -2.69 20.53 -2.87
N VAL A 422 -2.12 21.40 -2.03
CA VAL A 422 -0.99 22.27 -2.36
C VAL A 422 0.19 21.79 -1.52
N MET A 423 1.21 21.27 -2.18
CA MET A 423 2.45 20.85 -1.55
C MET A 423 3.61 21.64 -2.15
N ALA A 424 4.50 22.16 -1.31
CA ALA A 424 5.80 22.62 -1.75
C ALA A 424 6.90 22.00 -0.88
N GLU A 425 8.06 21.83 -1.46
CA GLU A 425 9.26 21.35 -0.78
C GLU A 425 10.50 22.08 -1.27
N GLY A 426 11.52 22.23 -0.42
CA GLY A 426 12.75 22.91 -0.77
C GLY A 426 13.61 23.27 0.43
N ASP A 427 14.75 23.90 0.17
CA ASP A 427 15.84 24.06 1.15
C ASP A 427 15.52 25.00 2.32
N ASP A 428 14.68 26.03 2.11
CA ASP A 428 14.29 27.00 3.12
C ASP A 428 12.83 26.82 3.56
N ARG A 429 12.65 26.36 4.81
CA ARG A 429 11.32 26.17 5.41
C ARG A 429 10.48 27.45 5.42
N ALA A 430 11.07 28.62 5.69
CA ALA A 430 10.33 29.87 5.74
C ALA A 430 9.81 30.26 4.34
N GLN A 431 10.62 30.02 3.31
CA GLN A 431 10.22 30.19 1.91
C GLN A 431 9.04 29.25 1.56
N ILE A 432 9.16 27.96 1.90
CA ILE A 432 8.11 26.96 1.65
C ILE A 432 6.79 27.33 2.35
N GLU A 433 6.85 27.71 3.62
CA GLU A 433 5.67 28.12 4.38
C GLU A 433 5.00 29.35 3.75
N ARG A 434 5.78 30.35 3.33
CA ARG A 434 5.26 31.54 2.67
C ARG A 434 4.56 31.21 1.35
N ILE A 435 5.23 30.49 0.45
CA ILE A 435 4.70 30.11 -0.88
C ILE A 435 3.39 29.34 -0.73
N VAL A 436 3.35 28.34 0.15
CA VAL A 436 2.15 27.52 0.36
C VAL A 436 1.00 28.36 0.91
N ASN A 437 1.26 29.25 1.88
CA ASN A 437 0.23 30.11 2.46
C ASN A 437 -0.31 31.13 1.44
N GLU A 438 0.55 31.73 0.62
CA GLU A 438 0.15 32.64 -0.46
C GLU A 438 -0.73 31.93 -1.50
N LEU A 439 -0.32 30.74 -1.96
CA LEU A 439 -1.10 29.93 -2.90
C LEU A 439 -2.46 29.52 -2.33
N ILE A 440 -2.51 29.10 -1.07
CA ILE A 440 -3.78 28.80 -0.38
C ILE A 440 -4.69 30.02 -0.36
N GLY A 441 -4.14 31.20 -0.03
CA GLY A 441 -4.86 32.46 -0.02
C GLY A 441 -5.47 32.77 -1.38
N THR A 442 -4.66 32.69 -2.44
CA THR A 442 -5.10 32.94 -3.82
C THR A 442 -6.20 31.97 -4.26
N ILE A 443 -6.02 30.66 -4.03
CA ILE A 443 -7.01 29.63 -4.38
C ILE A 443 -8.33 29.84 -3.59
N SER A 444 -8.22 30.25 -2.31
CA SER A 444 -9.39 30.48 -1.45
C SER A 444 -10.16 31.74 -1.85
N ASN A 445 -9.48 32.78 -2.33
CA ASN A 445 -10.12 34.01 -2.79
C ASN A 445 -10.93 33.80 -4.07
N VAL A 446 -10.37 33.05 -5.04
CA VAL A 446 -11.08 32.72 -6.29
C VAL A 446 -12.29 31.82 -6.02
N ARG A 447 -12.24 30.94 -5.01
CA ARG A 447 -13.41 30.17 -4.56
C ARG A 447 -14.58 31.05 -4.13
N THR A 448 -14.31 32.22 -3.56
CA THR A 448 -15.34 33.09 -2.97
C THR A 448 -15.96 34.04 -3.99
N ALA A 449 -15.30 34.22 -5.14
CA ALA A 449 -15.72 35.14 -6.19
C ALA A 449 -16.55 34.50 -7.33
N ALA A 450 -16.70 33.16 -7.33
CA ALA A 450 -17.33 32.37 -8.39
C ALA A 450 -18.73 31.86 -8.05
#